data_AF-I8RC12-F1
#
_entry.id   AF-I8RC12-F1
#
_cell.length_a   1.000
_cell.length_b   1.000
_cell.length_c   1.000
_cell.angle_alpha   90.00
_cell.angle_beta   90.00
_cell.angle_gamma   90.00
#
_symmetry.space_group_name_H-M   'P 1'
#
loop_
_entity.id
_entity.type
_entity.pdbx_description
1 polymer ?
#
loop_
_entity_poly.entity_id
_entity_poly.type
_entity_poly.pdbx_seq_one_letter_code
_entity_poly.pdbx_strand_id
1 'polypeptide(L)'
;MPTASPETTSTGEIKDAFFIQGFYPTSKATTIGAWWFKEKTGDDSKYDVKSINVSSKLSAKYTLVSDYGKNSIETKGHEPIYHHTRLTYGAAKYAAPGSWSVAAEYFKFEPGANNSGYTAAMIGSPKDIQAWAVMGSKALEKNVVASVFYVFDAKKVSTKADIKDYFRLQLDYMF
;
A
#
# COMPACT_ATOMS: atom_id res chain seq x y z
N MET A 1 41.23 -0.56 -2.83
CA MET A 1 40.35 0.20 -3.73
C MET A 1 38.97 0.28 -3.07
N PRO A 2 38.37 1.45 -2.87
CA PRO A 2 37.03 1.52 -2.33
C PRO A 2 36.04 1.13 -3.44
N THR A 3 35.28 0.05 -3.22
CA THR A 3 34.14 -0.33 -4.05
C THR A 3 33.04 0.70 -3.88
N ALA A 4 32.86 1.56 -4.87
CA ALA A 4 31.67 2.39 -4.97
C ALA A 4 30.46 1.45 -5.10
N SER A 5 29.65 1.39 -4.05
CA SER A 5 28.29 0.85 -4.14
C SER A 5 27.55 1.71 -5.17
N PRO A 6 26.82 1.15 -6.15
CA PRO A 6 26.00 1.99 -7.01
C PRO A 6 24.97 2.69 -6.11
N GLU A 7 25.11 4.01 -6.02
CA GLU A 7 24.15 4.89 -5.39
C GLU A 7 22.82 4.71 -6.12
N THR A 8 21.81 4.19 -5.44
CA THR A 8 20.45 4.19 -5.96
C THR A 8 19.91 5.61 -5.87
N THR A 9 20.17 6.41 -6.90
CA THR A 9 19.57 7.74 -7.07
C THR A 9 18.10 7.57 -7.47
N SER A 10 17.22 8.00 -6.58
CA SER A 10 15.78 8.03 -6.75
C SER A 10 15.35 9.36 -7.37
N THR A 11 15.45 9.55 -8.68
CA THR A 11 14.94 10.77 -9.37
C THR A 11 14.60 10.60 -10.85
N GLY A 12 14.49 9.38 -11.40
CA GLY A 12 14.09 9.20 -12.80
C GLY A 12 12.59 9.47 -12.99
N GLU A 13 12.22 10.44 -13.82
CA GLU A 13 10.87 10.55 -14.37
C GLU A 13 10.48 9.23 -15.04
N ILE A 14 9.24 8.78 -14.81
CA ILE A 14 8.68 7.64 -15.54
C ILE A 14 8.66 8.02 -17.02
N LYS A 15 9.33 7.22 -17.87
CA LYS A 15 9.38 7.43 -19.33
C LYS A 15 8.20 6.73 -20.00
N ASP A 16 8.35 6.25 -21.23
CA ASP A 16 7.28 5.52 -21.90
C ASP A 16 6.96 4.25 -21.12
N ALA A 17 5.74 4.15 -20.63
CA ALA A 17 5.29 3.00 -19.86
C ALA A 17 3.98 2.45 -20.42
N PHE A 18 3.68 1.21 -20.07
CA PHE A 18 2.32 0.69 -20.16
C PHE A 18 1.82 0.25 -18.81
N PHE A 19 0.49 0.35 -18.67
CA PHE A 19 -0.24 -0.15 -17.53
C PHE A 19 -1.40 -1.00 -18.04
N ILE A 20 -1.47 -2.24 -17.57
CA ILE A 20 -2.59 -3.14 -17.84
C ILE A 20 -3.15 -3.57 -16.50
N GLN A 21 -4.47 -3.50 -16.35
CA GLN A 21 -5.16 -3.95 -15.16
C GLN A 21 -6.42 -4.72 -15.55
N GLY A 22 -6.67 -5.81 -14.84
CA GLY A 22 -7.86 -6.62 -14.98
C GLY A 22 -8.47 -6.94 -13.62
N PHE A 23 -9.79 -7.02 -13.58
CA PHE A 23 -10.56 -7.42 -12.41
C PHE A 23 -11.55 -8.51 -12.79
N TYR A 24 -11.69 -9.50 -11.91
CA TYR A 24 -12.61 -10.60 -12.06
C TYR A 24 -13.44 -10.76 -10.77
N PRO A 25 -14.74 -10.44 -10.78
CA PRO A 25 -15.62 -10.69 -9.65
C PRO A 25 -15.88 -12.20 -9.56
N THR A 26 -15.23 -12.88 -8.61
CA THR A 26 -15.45 -14.32 -8.36
C THR A 26 -16.80 -14.57 -7.69
N SER A 27 -17.38 -13.54 -7.05
CA SER A 27 -18.74 -13.54 -6.50
C SER A 27 -19.25 -12.12 -6.31
N LYS A 28 -20.46 -11.96 -5.76
CA LYS A 28 -20.98 -10.64 -5.31
C LYS A 28 -20.16 -10.01 -4.17
N ALA A 29 -19.42 -10.83 -3.43
CA ALA A 29 -18.67 -10.40 -2.25
C ALA A 29 -17.17 -10.22 -2.54
N THR A 30 -16.63 -10.93 -3.52
CA THR A 30 -15.18 -11.03 -3.74
C THR A 30 -14.82 -10.68 -5.18
N THR A 31 -13.81 -9.83 -5.32
CA THR A 31 -13.15 -9.50 -6.58
C THR A 31 -11.66 -9.81 -6.45
N ILE A 32 -11.12 -10.48 -7.45
CA ILE A 32 -9.68 -10.65 -7.62
C ILE A 32 -9.25 -9.73 -8.76
N GLY A 33 -8.14 -9.04 -8.59
CA GLY A 33 -7.54 -8.22 -9.63
C GLY A 33 -6.09 -8.59 -9.86
N ALA A 34 -5.59 -8.19 -11.01
CA ALA A 34 -4.18 -8.22 -11.34
C ALA A 34 -3.82 -6.97 -12.13
N TRP A 35 -2.59 -6.51 -11.98
CA TRP A 35 -2.08 -5.43 -12.81
C TRP A 35 -0.60 -5.63 -13.14
N TRP A 36 -0.18 -5.01 -14.23
CA TRP A 36 1.19 -4.97 -14.71
C TRP A 36 1.52 -3.55 -15.15
N PHE A 37 2.55 -2.98 -14.54
CA PHE A 37 3.16 -1.73 -14.95
C PHE A 37 4.56 -2.01 -15.45
N LYS A 38 4.90 -1.52 -16.64
CA LYS A 38 6.26 -1.67 -17.17
C LYS A 38 6.69 -0.47 -17.98
N GLU A 39 7.87 0.04 -17.66
CA GLU A 39 8.55 1.08 -18.44
C GLU A 39 9.29 0.44 -19.63
N LYS A 40 9.04 0.97 -20.83
CA LYS A 40 9.53 0.47 -22.13
C LYS A 40 10.82 1.13 -22.58
N THR A 41 11.07 2.40 -22.22
CA THR A 41 12.21 3.17 -22.72
C THR A 41 12.96 3.87 -21.59
N GLY A 42 14.29 3.98 -21.73
CA GLY A 42 15.19 4.53 -20.71
C GLY A 42 16.34 3.57 -20.44
N ASP A 43 17.57 4.10 -20.44
CA ASP A 43 18.80 3.32 -20.15
C ASP A 43 18.76 2.65 -18.76
N ASP A 44 17.82 3.10 -17.91
CA ASP A 44 17.64 2.80 -16.50
C ASP A 44 16.18 2.35 -16.19
N SER A 45 15.49 1.64 -17.11
CA SER A 45 14.13 1.13 -16.86
C SER A 45 14.09 0.35 -15.54
N LYS A 46 13.52 0.96 -14.49
CA LYS A 46 13.49 0.48 -13.08
C LYS A 46 12.12 -0.05 -12.66
N TYR A 47 11.18 -0.11 -13.60
CA TYR A 47 9.79 -0.46 -13.33
C TYR A 47 9.32 -1.63 -14.23
N ASP A 48 9.23 -2.83 -13.67
CA ASP A 48 8.51 -3.98 -14.25
C ASP A 48 7.76 -4.68 -13.11
N VAL A 49 6.61 -4.14 -12.75
CA VAL A 49 5.89 -4.50 -11.54
C VAL A 49 4.63 -5.25 -11.88
N LYS A 50 4.48 -6.45 -11.31
CA LYS A 50 3.27 -7.27 -11.44
C LYS A 50 2.65 -7.46 -10.08
N SER A 51 1.32 -7.48 -10.03
CA SER A 51 0.59 -7.65 -8.78
C SER A 51 -0.70 -8.42 -8.97
N ILE A 52 -1.08 -9.08 -7.88
CA ILE A 52 -2.41 -9.61 -7.65
C ILE A 52 -3.02 -8.90 -6.44
N ASN A 53 -4.33 -8.70 -6.47
CA ASN A 53 -5.09 -8.13 -5.37
C ASN A 53 -6.39 -8.89 -5.15
N VAL A 54 -6.88 -8.86 -3.92
CA VAL A 54 -8.19 -9.38 -3.55
C VAL A 54 -8.90 -8.35 -2.68
N SER A 55 -10.18 -8.13 -2.98
CA SER A 55 -11.10 -7.37 -2.14
C SER A 55 -12.32 -8.25 -1.87
N SER A 56 -12.64 -8.46 -0.59
CA SER A 56 -13.71 -9.36 -0.18
C SER A 56 -14.53 -8.80 0.99
N LYS A 57 -15.85 -8.77 0.82
CA LYS A 57 -16.80 -8.56 1.92
C LYS A 57 -17.03 -9.90 2.63
N LEU A 58 -16.28 -10.14 3.69
CA LEU A 58 -16.39 -11.37 4.49
C LEU A 58 -17.73 -11.46 5.23
N SER A 59 -18.35 -10.32 5.54
CA SER A 59 -19.72 -10.21 6.06
C SER A 59 -20.29 -8.82 5.79
N ALA A 60 -21.48 -8.52 6.31
CA ALA A 60 -22.05 -7.17 6.27
C ALA A 60 -21.18 -6.11 6.98
N LYS A 61 -20.28 -6.53 7.88
CA LYS A 61 -19.45 -5.63 8.69
C LYS A 61 -17.96 -5.75 8.42
N TYR A 62 -17.50 -6.86 7.85
CA TYR A 62 -16.08 -7.14 7.66
C TYR A 62 -15.69 -7.07 6.19
N THR A 63 -14.65 -6.28 5.89
CA THR A 63 -14.03 -6.18 4.57
C THR A 63 -12.55 -6.50 4.66
N LEU A 64 -12.08 -7.39 3.80
CA LEU A 64 -10.68 -7.73 3.61
C LEU A 64 -10.19 -7.13 2.29
N VAL A 65 -9.05 -6.48 2.33
CA VAL A 65 -8.28 -6.10 1.14
C VAL A 65 -6.87 -6.65 1.30
N SER A 66 -6.32 -7.23 0.25
CA SER A 66 -4.94 -7.71 0.26
C SER A 66 -4.33 -7.55 -1.13
N ASP A 67 -3.11 -7.02 -1.16
CA ASP A 67 -2.33 -6.78 -2.36
C ASP A 67 -0.97 -7.45 -2.20
N TYR A 68 -0.54 -8.15 -3.23
CA TYR A 68 0.80 -8.70 -3.34
C TYR A 68 1.38 -8.33 -4.69
N GLY A 69 2.64 -7.93 -4.74
CA GLY A 69 3.30 -7.68 -6.00
C GLY A 69 4.81 -7.78 -5.91
N LYS A 70 5.41 -7.80 -7.09
CA LYS A 70 6.83 -8.01 -7.29
C LYS A 70 7.33 -7.08 -8.38
N ASN A 71 8.45 -6.41 -8.13
CA ASN A 71 9.22 -5.72 -9.15
C ASN A 71 10.20 -6.72 -9.75
N SER A 72 10.04 -7.03 -11.03
CA SER A 72 10.82 -8.05 -11.77
C SER A 72 12.24 -7.57 -12.12
N ILE A 73 12.58 -6.35 -11.75
CA ILE A 73 13.94 -5.81 -11.88
C ILE A 73 14.70 -6.13 -10.61
N GLU A 74 15.75 -6.92 -10.76
CA GLU A 74 16.58 -7.36 -9.64
C GLU A 74 17.27 -6.17 -8.97
N THR A 75 17.10 -6.07 -7.66
CA THR A 75 17.88 -5.20 -6.79
C THR A 75 18.75 -6.09 -5.92
N LYS A 76 20.08 -6.06 -6.12
CA LYS A 76 21.05 -6.91 -5.40
C LYS A 76 20.79 -8.43 -5.55
N GLY A 77 20.43 -8.87 -6.76
CA GLY A 77 20.18 -10.30 -7.06
C GLY A 77 18.87 -10.85 -6.52
N HIS A 78 17.92 -9.97 -6.17
CA HIS A 78 16.60 -10.33 -5.67
C HIS A 78 15.54 -9.41 -6.29
N GLU A 79 14.40 -9.98 -6.68
CA GLU A 79 13.24 -9.24 -7.18
C GLU A 79 12.41 -8.71 -5.99
N PRO A 80 12.40 -7.39 -5.72
CA PRO A 80 11.74 -6.86 -4.54
C PRO A 80 10.24 -7.12 -4.53
N ILE A 81 9.71 -7.55 -3.39
CA ILE A 81 8.28 -7.78 -3.19
C ILE A 81 7.63 -6.72 -2.31
N TYR A 82 6.33 -6.54 -2.52
CA TYR A 82 5.47 -5.93 -1.53
C TYR A 82 4.27 -6.80 -1.20
N HIS A 83 3.79 -6.61 0.03
CA HIS A 83 2.58 -7.20 0.53
C HIS A 83 1.87 -6.19 1.42
N HIS A 84 0.56 -6.07 1.24
CA HIS A 84 -0.32 -5.27 2.07
C HIS A 84 -1.58 -6.07 2.34
N THR A 85 -2.05 -6.10 3.58
CA THR A 85 -3.33 -6.71 3.93
C THR A 85 -4.01 -5.85 4.98
N ARG A 86 -5.30 -5.56 4.78
CA ARG A 86 -6.15 -4.84 5.72
C ARG A 86 -7.45 -5.57 5.97
N LEU A 87 -7.78 -5.75 7.24
CA LEU A 87 -9.11 -6.17 7.69
C LEU A 87 -9.81 -4.97 8.34
N THR A 88 -11.00 -4.64 7.85
CA THR A 88 -11.81 -3.52 8.35
C THR A 88 -13.12 -4.03 8.92
N TYR A 89 -13.50 -3.53 10.10
CA TYR A 89 -14.82 -3.67 10.69
C TYR A 89 -15.59 -2.35 10.61
N GLY A 90 -16.83 -2.40 10.15
CA GLY A 90 -17.67 -1.22 9.94
C GLY A 90 -17.33 -0.46 8.66
N ALA A 91 -17.89 0.74 8.52
CA ALA A 91 -17.63 1.64 7.41
C ALA A 91 -17.99 3.07 7.83
N ALA A 92 -16.98 3.92 8.04
CA ALA A 92 -17.20 5.36 8.14
C ALA A 92 -17.56 5.90 6.74
N LYS A 93 -18.73 6.51 6.60
CA LYS A 93 -19.26 7.00 5.33
C LYS A 93 -19.59 8.48 5.45
N TYR A 94 -19.05 9.29 4.53
CA TYR A 94 -19.34 10.73 4.42
C TYR A 94 -20.84 11.05 4.39
N ALA A 95 -21.66 10.16 3.81
CA ALA A 95 -23.11 10.33 3.70
C ALA A 95 -23.91 9.85 4.92
N ALA A 96 -23.28 9.24 5.93
CA ALA A 96 -23.95 8.69 7.12
C ALA A 96 -23.26 9.17 8.41
N PRO A 97 -23.63 10.35 8.93
CA PRO A 97 -23.10 10.86 10.20
C PRO A 97 -23.23 9.83 11.33
N GLY A 98 -22.23 9.76 12.20
CA GLY A 98 -22.15 8.79 13.29
C GLY A 98 -21.66 7.39 12.88
N SER A 99 -21.56 7.09 11.58
CA SER A 99 -20.94 5.84 11.10
C SER A 99 -19.44 5.81 11.42
N TRP A 100 -18.90 4.61 11.66
CA TRP A 100 -17.51 4.44 12.05
C TRP A 100 -16.91 3.15 11.48
N SER A 101 -15.60 3.08 11.49
CA SER A 101 -14.84 1.87 11.17
C SER A 101 -13.57 1.77 12.00
N VAL A 102 -13.12 0.53 12.22
CA VAL A 102 -11.79 0.22 12.73
C VAL A 102 -11.13 -0.74 11.76
N ALA A 103 -9.84 -0.57 11.51
CA ALA A 103 -9.07 -1.47 10.67
C ALA A 103 -7.74 -1.85 11.33
N ALA A 104 -7.31 -3.08 11.05
CA ALA A 104 -5.96 -3.54 11.29
C ALA A 104 -5.30 -3.83 9.95
N GLU A 105 -4.04 -3.44 9.83
CA GLU A 105 -3.26 -3.57 8.61
C GLU A 105 -1.89 -4.17 8.92
N TYR A 106 -1.41 -5.02 8.02
CA TYR A 106 -0.01 -5.39 7.92
C TYR A 106 0.50 -4.97 6.55
N PHE A 107 1.70 -4.40 6.50
CA PHE A 107 2.37 -4.11 5.26
C PHE A 107 3.85 -4.43 5.34
N LYS A 108 4.41 -4.88 4.21
CA LYS A 108 5.82 -5.12 3.97
C LYS A 108 6.16 -4.61 2.58
N PHE A 109 7.08 -3.65 2.49
CA PHE A 109 7.60 -3.07 1.26
C PHE A 109 9.12 -3.26 1.26
N GLU A 110 9.64 -4.14 0.42
CA GLU A 110 11.10 -4.31 0.28
C GLU A 110 11.76 -3.08 -0.37
N PRO A 111 13.06 -2.86 -0.15
CA PRO A 111 13.81 -1.86 -0.91
C PRO A 111 13.66 -2.11 -2.41
N GLY A 112 13.28 -1.09 -3.17
CA GLY A 112 13.07 -1.21 -4.62
C GLY A 112 11.72 -1.81 -5.02
N ALA A 113 10.88 -2.21 -4.05
CA ALA A 113 9.49 -2.56 -4.34
C ALA A 113 8.71 -1.29 -4.72
N ASN A 114 8.01 -1.36 -5.84
CA ASN A 114 7.06 -0.35 -6.26
C ASN A 114 5.66 -0.89 -5.98
N ASN A 115 4.91 -0.23 -5.10
CA ASN A 115 3.54 -0.59 -4.76
C ASN A 115 2.56 0.28 -5.56
N SER A 116 1.40 -0.26 -5.95
CA SER A 116 0.35 0.51 -6.65
C SER A 116 -0.67 1.15 -5.70
N GLY A 117 -0.64 0.79 -4.43
CA GLY A 117 -1.76 1.00 -3.52
C GLY A 117 -1.28 1.47 -2.18
N TYR A 118 -1.57 2.74 -1.90
CA TYR A 118 -1.37 3.43 -0.64
C TYR A 118 -1.67 2.53 0.57
N THR A 119 -0.65 2.26 1.39
CA THR A 119 -0.98 2.09 2.81
C THR A 119 -1.70 3.36 3.23
N ALA A 120 -2.91 3.22 3.77
CA ALA A 120 -3.61 4.38 4.28
C ALA A 120 -3.10 4.74 5.67
N ALA A 121 -2.19 3.95 6.27
CA ALA A 121 -1.67 4.21 7.61
C ALA A 121 -0.51 5.21 7.64
N MET A 122 0.20 5.42 6.52
CA MET A 122 1.35 6.33 6.42
C MET A 122 1.16 7.39 5.32
N ILE A 123 1.86 8.51 5.46
CA ILE A 123 1.98 9.53 4.38
C ILE A 123 3.20 9.21 3.53
N GLY A 124 3.09 9.45 2.22
CA GLY A 124 4.11 9.10 1.24
C GLY A 124 4.01 7.63 0.84
N SER A 125 4.72 7.23 -0.20
CA SER A 125 4.83 5.83 -0.60
C SER A 125 5.97 5.19 0.21
N PRO A 126 5.70 4.53 1.36
CA PRO A 126 6.78 4.02 2.18
C PRO A 126 7.56 2.92 1.46
N LYS A 127 8.86 2.86 1.71
CA LYS A 127 9.82 1.94 1.10
C LYS A 127 10.72 1.35 2.18
N ASP A 128 11.19 0.12 1.98
CA ASP A 128 12.03 -0.60 2.95
C ASP A 128 11.46 -0.61 4.37
N ILE A 129 10.22 -1.08 4.51
CA ILE A 129 9.51 -1.13 5.80
C ILE A 129 8.63 -2.38 5.90
N GLN A 130 8.53 -2.96 7.09
CA GLN A 130 7.44 -3.82 7.49
C GLN A 130 6.85 -3.30 8.80
N ALA A 131 5.53 -3.31 8.95
CA ALA A 131 4.89 -2.86 10.18
C ALA A 131 3.46 -3.36 10.29
N TRP A 132 2.91 -3.21 11.50
CA TRP A 132 1.48 -3.29 11.76
C TRP A 132 0.90 -1.88 11.91
N ALA A 133 -0.38 -1.72 11.58
CA ALA A 133 -1.10 -0.50 11.87
C ALA A 133 -2.53 -0.76 12.32
N VAL A 134 -3.02 0.15 13.16
CA VAL A 134 -4.43 0.27 13.52
C VAL A 134 -4.97 1.62 13.08
N MET A 135 -6.22 1.61 12.63
CA MET A 135 -6.89 2.79 12.10
C MET A 135 -8.30 2.88 12.69
N GLY A 136 -8.71 4.05 13.11
CA GLY A 136 -10.08 4.33 13.53
C GLY A 136 -10.62 5.53 12.79
N SER A 137 -11.81 5.42 12.21
CA SER A 137 -12.46 6.50 11.47
C SER A 137 -13.89 6.70 11.94
N LYS A 138 -14.34 7.96 11.99
CA LYS A 138 -15.71 8.34 12.34
C LYS A 138 -16.21 9.45 11.43
N ALA A 139 -17.36 9.23 10.80
CA ALA A 139 -18.10 10.29 10.14
C ALA A 139 -18.70 11.20 11.21
N LEU A 140 -18.16 12.41 11.33
CA LEU A 140 -18.59 13.38 12.35
C LEU A 140 -19.90 14.04 11.92
N GLU A 141 -19.93 14.48 10.67
CA GLU A 141 -21.05 15.17 10.04
C GLU A 141 -21.14 14.71 8.58
N LYS A 142 -22.18 15.17 7.86
CA LYS A 142 -22.23 14.97 6.42
C LYS A 142 -20.94 15.57 5.83
N ASN A 143 -20.29 14.83 4.94
CA ASN A 143 -19.06 15.24 4.27
C ASN A 143 -17.81 15.37 5.15
N VAL A 144 -17.87 15.04 6.46
CA VAL A 144 -16.72 15.16 7.37
C VAL A 144 -16.37 13.81 8.00
N VAL A 145 -15.15 13.33 7.81
CA VAL A 145 -14.63 12.12 8.46
C VAL A 145 -13.34 12.45 9.20
N ALA A 146 -13.27 12.08 10.48
CA ALA A 146 -12.04 12.12 11.26
C ALA A 146 -11.43 10.72 11.35
N SER A 147 -10.11 10.63 11.19
CA SER A 147 -9.37 9.37 11.25
C SER A 147 -8.13 9.47 12.11
N VAL A 148 -7.83 8.40 12.84
CA VAL A 148 -6.61 8.20 13.63
C VAL A 148 -5.88 6.99 13.10
N PHE A 149 -4.55 7.09 12.98
CA PHE A 149 -3.68 6.03 12.48
C PHE A 149 -2.52 5.87 13.46
N TYR A 150 -2.21 4.63 13.80
CA TYR A 150 -1.04 4.29 14.59
C TYR A 150 -0.35 3.08 13.98
N VAL A 151 0.93 3.24 13.63
CA VAL A 151 1.81 2.23 13.08
C VAL A 151 2.81 1.86 14.16
N PHE A 152 2.99 0.56 14.39
CA PHE A 152 3.83 0.02 15.44
C PHE A 152 4.58 -1.22 14.96
N ASP A 153 5.61 -1.62 15.72
CA ASP A 153 6.53 -2.70 15.35
C ASP A 153 7.10 -2.51 13.93
N ALA A 154 7.37 -1.24 13.59
CA ALA A 154 7.90 -0.88 12.30
C ALA A 154 9.39 -1.20 12.23
N LYS A 155 9.82 -1.87 11.16
CA LYS A 155 11.22 -2.27 10.95
C LYS A 155 11.63 -2.09 9.49
N LYS A 156 12.89 -1.75 9.25
CA LYS A 156 13.47 -1.83 7.91
C LYS A 156 13.52 -3.28 7.45
N VAL A 157 13.07 -3.57 6.24
CA VAL A 157 13.09 -4.95 5.72
C VAL A 157 14.52 -5.39 5.46
N SER A 158 15.35 -4.48 4.92
CA SER A 158 16.75 -4.70 4.52
C SER A 158 17.69 -5.00 5.68
N THR A 159 17.53 -4.28 6.79
CA THR A 159 18.49 -4.26 7.91
C THR A 159 17.90 -4.80 9.20
N LYS A 160 16.58 -5.02 9.25
CA LYS A 160 15.82 -5.35 10.46
C LYS A 160 15.90 -4.31 11.58
N ALA A 161 16.49 -3.15 11.29
CA ALA A 161 16.56 -2.04 12.24
C ALA A 161 15.16 -1.51 12.54
N ASP A 162 14.91 -1.17 13.79
CA ASP A 162 13.63 -0.59 14.20
C ASP A 162 13.42 0.78 13.54
N ILE A 163 12.18 1.03 13.18
CA ILE A 163 11.66 2.31 12.70
C ILE A 163 10.73 2.82 13.79
N LYS A 164 10.85 4.10 14.11
CA LYS A 164 9.98 4.73 15.09
C LYS A 164 8.51 4.57 14.70
N ASP A 165 7.69 4.23 15.69
CA ASP A 165 6.24 4.24 15.56
C ASP A 165 5.74 5.54 14.94
N TYR A 166 4.69 5.43 14.13
CA TYR A 166 4.10 6.55 13.42
C TYR A 166 2.66 6.78 13.86
N PHE A 167 2.33 8.03 14.15
CA PHE A 167 1.00 8.45 14.54
C PHE A 167 0.51 9.58 13.65
N ARG A 168 -0.76 9.52 13.22
CA ARG A 168 -1.40 10.58 12.47
C ARG A 168 -2.85 10.77 12.90
N LEU A 169 -3.25 12.03 12.96
CA LEU A 169 -4.64 12.46 12.94
C LEU A 169 -4.94 13.09 11.59
N GLN A 170 -6.09 12.76 11.00
CA GLN A 170 -6.53 13.30 9.71
C GLN A 170 -8.00 13.70 9.81
N LEU A 171 -8.33 14.82 9.19
CA LEU A 171 -9.71 15.26 8.99
C LEU A 171 -9.92 15.43 7.49
N ASP A 172 -10.88 14.69 6.96
CA ASP A 172 -11.21 14.68 5.54
C ASP A 172 -12.56 15.37 5.32
N TYR A 173 -12.60 16.28 4.35
CA TYR A 173 -13.82 16.97 3.91
C TYR A 173 -14.09 16.69 2.43
N MET A 174 -15.30 16.27 2.08
CA MET A 174 -15.73 16.02 0.70
C MET A 174 -16.78 17.05 0.26
N PHE A 175 -16.50 17.84 -0.77
CA PHE A 175 -17.43 18.86 -1.27
C PHE A 175 -18.69 18.26 -1.92
#